data_AF-A0A1F9RHC3-F1
#
_entry.id   AF-A0A1F9RHC3-F1
#
_cell.length_a   1.000
_cell.length_b   1.000
_cell.length_c   1.000
_cell.angle_alpha   90.00
_cell.angle_beta   90.00
_cell.angle_gamma   90.00
#
_symmetry.space_group_name_H-M   'P 1'
#
loop_
_entity.id
_entity.type
_entity.pdbx_description
1 polymer ?
#
loop_
_entity_poly.entity_id
_entity_poly.type
_entity_poly.pdbx_seq_one_letter_code
_entity_poly.pdbx_strand_id
1 'polypeptide(L)'
;MFLPPEIHKEDLAFPIRYTLWETPPLKKFPLHSLLLLPLIFMLVGLVGFHLEGTLGKISLGMWLALIWSYASLPMLYFGHVKINKTFEALDEIIPDKQKKLELLKTSHSHLNNPSFWVYGVAMAALGWYVFFPAYYAAHQSLWLCVWGSLLFVIFGLVGGYGAACVVSFYGLVDKLLHAKLFKPDPYHPDLFMGFRPLGTLAVVNALVASSGSLLFPLILESRELPGIFKLPGYAMFIAIAIIIALAFIVPIIWIRDHIEENKFRLLKEHEAEYKGRLADYMKRPAPESKDLLQLLQAERAKLEEIRLFPFETKMITQVAGSLLLPFIILYLQIKYK
;
A
#
# COMPACT_ATOMS: atom_id res chain seq x y z
N MET A 1 51.32 -10.89 -6.19
CA MET A 1 50.04 -11.34 -6.77
C MET A 1 49.25 -11.93 -5.62
N PHE A 2 48.44 -11.11 -4.94
CA PHE A 2 47.68 -11.54 -3.76
C PHE A 2 46.42 -12.24 -4.24
N LEU A 3 46.28 -13.53 -3.88
CA LEU A 3 45.03 -14.26 -4.07
C LEU A 3 43.95 -13.61 -3.19
N PRO A 4 42.71 -13.46 -3.67
CA PRO A 4 41.61 -13.00 -2.84
C PRO A 4 41.31 -14.04 -1.75
N PRO A 5 40.85 -13.61 -0.56
CA PRO A 5 40.51 -14.53 0.51
C PRO A 5 39.34 -15.42 0.08
N GLU A 6 39.47 -16.72 0.34
CA GLU A 6 38.40 -17.70 0.18
C GLU A 6 37.21 -17.29 1.04
N ILE A 7 36.10 -16.95 0.39
CA ILE A 7 34.81 -16.75 1.06
C ILE A 7 34.34 -18.14 1.47
N HIS A 8 34.44 -18.44 2.77
CA HIS A 8 33.95 -19.69 3.34
C HIS A 8 32.45 -19.85 3.04
N LYS A 9 32.07 -21.00 2.47
CA LYS A 9 30.68 -21.36 2.18
C LYS A 9 29.76 -21.39 3.42
N GLU A 10 30.32 -21.34 4.62
CA GLU A 10 29.56 -21.28 5.88
C GLU A 10 29.02 -19.87 6.19
N ASP A 11 29.57 -18.79 5.61
CA ASP A 11 29.03 -17.42 5.74
C ASP A 11 27.82 -17.15 4.83
N LEU A 12 27.53 -18.06 3.88
CA LEU A 12 26.37 -17.98 2.98
C LEU A 12 25.16 -18.78 3.48
N ALA A 13 25.30 -19.49 4.60
CA ALA A 13 24.22 -20.20 5.27
C ALA A 13 23.65 -19.37 6.43
N PHE A 14 23.27 -18.12 6.19
CA PHE A 14 22.31 -17.47 7.08
C PHE A 14 20.93 -18.06 6.77
N PRO A 15 20.30 -18.82 7.68
CA PRO A 15 18.87 -19.00 7.58
C PRO A 15 18.28 -17.60 7.80
N ILE A 16 17.81 -16.99 6.72
CA ILE A 16 16.97 -15.79 6.72
C ILE A 16 15.62 -16.20 7.33
N ARG A 17 15.62 -16.67 8.58
CA ARG A 17 14.52 -16.47 9.49
C ARG A 17 14.77 -15.10 10.11
N TYR A 18 14.48 -14.04 9.36
CA TYR A 18 14.19 -12.76 10.00
C TYR A 18 12.88 -12.97 10.76
N THR A 19 12.99 -13.51 11.97
CA THR A 19 12.00 -13.27 13.00
C THR A 19 11.91 -11.75 13.12
N LEU A 20 10.78 -11.18 12.66
CA LEU A 20 10.37 -9.76 12.75
C LEU A 20 10.55 -9.10 14.14
N TRP A 21 11.01 -9.86 15.14
CA TRP A 21 11.10 -9.54 16.55
C TRP A 21 12.42 -8.88 16.99
N GLU A 22 13.39 -8.68 16.09
CA GLU A 22 14.71 -8.15 16.46
C GLU A 22 14.94 -6.67 16.10
N THR A 23 13.94 -5.97 15.55
CA THR A 23 14.01 -4.50 15.49
C THR A 23 13.68 -3.91 16.88
N PRO A 24 14.60 -3.16 17.53
CA PRO A 24 14.48 -2.82 18.96
C PRO A 24 13.26 -2.01 19.44
N PRO A 25 12.61 -1.11 18.66
CA PRO A 25 11.51 -0.33 19.23
C PRO A 25 10.19 -1.10 19.31
N LEU A 26 9.94 -2.10 18.45
CA LEU A 26 8.67 -2.84 18.40
C LEU A 26 8.57 -3.99 19.40
N LYS A 27 9.70 -4.44 19.98
CA LYS A 27 9.71 -5.51 20.99
C LYS A 27 9.16 -5.06 22.35
N LYS A 28 9.16 -3.75 22.63
CA LYS A 28 8.76 -3.18 23.94
C LYS A 28 7.30 -2.77 24.02
N PHE A 29 6.62 -2.58 22.89
CA PHE A 29 5.19 -2.33 22.85
C PHE A 29 4.50 -3.58 22.29
N PRO A 30 3.79 -4.39 23.10
CA PRO A 30 2.99 -5.47 22.58
C PRO A 30 1.96 -4.86 21.61
N LEU A 31 2.19 -5.02 20.30
CA LEU A 31 1.29 -4.52 19.25
C LEU A 31 -0.13 -5.05 19.47
N HIS A 32 -0.25 -6.24 20.04
CA HIS A 32 -1.52 -6.84 20.49
C HIS A 32 -2.26 -5.99 21.53
N SER A 33 -1.55 -5.33 22.45
CA SER A 33 -2.16 -4.41 23.42
C SER A 33 -2.63 -3.12 22.76
N LEU A 34 -1.93 -2.64 21.72
CA LEU A 34 -2.38 -1.52 20.90
C LEU A 34 -3.62 -1.88 20.05
N LEU A 35 -3.73 -3.12 19.59
CA LEU A 35 -4.92 -3.62 18.87
C LEU A 35 -6.16 -3.74 19.76
N LEU A 36 -5.96 -4.04 21.05
CA LEU A 36 -7.05 -4.12 22.02
C LEU A 36 -7.54 -2.74 22.49
N LEU A 37 -6.71 -1.71 22.40
CA LEU A 37 -7.06 -0.37 22.91
C LEU A 37 -8.30 0.23 22.21
N PRO A 38 -8.41 0.26 20.86
CA PRO A 38 -9.63 0.73 20.19
C PRO A 38 -10.86 -0.10 20.54
N LEU A 39 -10.69 -1.42 20.74
CA LEU A 39 -11.79 -2.31 21.12
C LEU A 39 -12.31 -1.99 22.52
N ILE A 40 -11.40 -1.87 23.49
CA ILE A 40 -11.75 -1.47 24.86
C ILE A 40 -12.43 -0.11 24.84
N PHE A 41 -11.88 0.84 24.08
CA PHE A 41 -12.44 2.19 23.97
C PHE A 41 -13.84 2.19 23.34
N MET A 42 -14.05 1.36 22.31
CA MET A 42 -15.35 1.14 21.69
C MET A 42 -16.35 0.55 22.70
N LEU A 43 -15.97 -0.51 23.42
CA LEU A 43 -16.83 -1.16 24.41
C LEU A 43 -17.22 -0.22 25.55
N VAL A 44 -16.27 0.56 26.08
CA VAL A 44 -16.54 1.57 27.12
C VAL A 44 -17.52 2.63 26.61
N GLY A 45 -17.37 3.06 25.36
CA GLY A 45 -18.32 3.98 24.72
C GLY A 45 -19.72 3.40 24.61
N LEU A 46 -19.83 2.17 24.11
CA LEU A 46 -21.11 1.47 23.96
C LEU A 46 -21.81 1.27 25.30
N VAL A 47 -21.07 0.90 26.35
CA VAL A 47 -21.63 0.81 27.72
C VAL A 47 -22.12 2.18 28.17
N GLY A 48 -21.35 3.24 27.98
CA GLY A 48 -21.79 4.60 28.33
C GLY A 48 -23.03 5.04 27.56
N PHE A 49 -23.12 4.76 26.25
CA PHE A 49 -24.31 5.05 25.44
C PHE A 49 -25.53 4.23 25.87
N HIS A 50 -25.32 3.00 26.30
CA HIS A 50 -26.39 2.18 26.85
C HIS A 50 -26.90 2.76 28.17
N LEU A 51 -25.99 3.15 29.08
CA LEU A 51 -26.33 3.75 30.38
C LEU A 51 -27.05 5.09 30.24
N GLU A 52 -26.69 5.92 29.25
CA GLU A 52 -27.38 7.20 28.98
C GLU A 52 -28.66 7.04 28.15
N GLY A 53 -28.99 5.83 27.67
CA GLY A 53 -30.13 5.61 26.77
C GLY A 53 -29.98 6.30 25.41
N THR A 54 -28.75 6.60 24.99
CA THR A 54 -28.44 7.33 23.75
C THR A 54 -27.96 6.42 22.61
N LEU A 55 -27.97 5.10 22.80
CA LEU A 55 -27.51 4.12 21.80
C LEU A 55 -28.23 4.25 20.43
N GLY A 56 -29.51 4.61 20.43
CA GLY A 56 -30.28 4.85 19.20
C GLY A 56 -29.96 6.17 18.48
N LYS A 57 -29.13 7.04 19.09
CA LYS A 57 -28.69 8.32 18.50
C LYS A 57 -27.35 8.23 17.77
N ILE A 58 -26.72 7.05 17.77
CA ILE A 58 -25.45 6.82 17.07
C ILE A 58 -25.74 6.74 15.57
N SER A 59 -25.19 7.68 14.80
CA SER A 59 -25.36 7.72 13.35
C SER A 59 -24.62 6.56 12.67
N LEU A 60 -25.02 6.24 11.43
CA LEU A 60 -24.34 5.24 10.61
C LEU A 60 -22.86 5.60 10.40
N GLY A 61 -22.56 6.88 10.18
CA GLY A 61 -21.18 7.36 10.04
C GLY A 61 -20.34 7.13 11.28
N MET A 62 -20.89 7.32 12.48
CA MET A 62 -20.17 7.03 13.72
C MET A 62 -19.89 5.53 13.86
N TRP A 63 -20.86 4.67 13.53
CA TRP A 63 -20.65 3.21 13.53
C TRP A 63 -19.56 2.75 12.57
N LEU A 64 -19.57 3.25 11.32
CA LEU A 64 -18.56 2.88 10.33
C LEU A 64 -17.18 3.41 10.71
N ALA A 65 -17.11 4.61 11.30
CA ALA A 65 -15.87 5.16 11.80
C ALA A 65 -15.32 4.31 12.96
N LEU A 66 -16.17 3.87 13.90
CA LEU A 66 -15.80 2.95 14.97
C LEU A 66 -15.24 1.62 14.46
N ILE A 67 -15.92 1.02 13.48
CA ILE A 67 -15.43 -0.20 12.83
C ILE A 67 -14.05 0.05 12.20
N TRP A 68 -13.86 1.22 11.57
CA TRP A 68 -12.60 1.59 10.96
C TRP A 68 -11.47 1.84 11.97
N SER A 69 -11.68 2.49 13.12
CA SER A 69 -10.60 2.64 14.13
C SER A 69 -10.10 1.29 14.62
N TYR A 70 -11.01 0.33 14.78
CA TYR A 70 -10.63 -1.03 15.14
C TYR A 70 -9.91 -1.75 13.98
N ALA A 71 -10.43 -1.67 12.76
CA ALA A 71 -9.89 -2.39 11.60
C ALA A 71 -8.59 -1.79 11.04
N SER A 72 -8.36 -0.49 11.22
CA SER A 72 -7.21 0.23 10.65
C SER A 72 -5.87 -0.23 11.21
N LEU A 73 -5.75 -0.50 12.51
CA LEU A 73 -4.49 -0.99 13.10
C LEU A 73 -4.09 -2.39 12.59
N PRO A 74 -4.97 -3.42 12.58
CA PRO A 74 -4.69 -4.69 11.91
C PRO A 74 -4.31 -4.52 10.45
N MET A 75 -4.94 -3.58 9.74
CA MET A 75 -4.69 -3.38 8.32
C MET A 75 -3.35 -2.68 8.04
N LEU A 76 -2.93 -1.75 8.89
CA LEU A 76 -1.58 -1.19 8.88
C LEU A 76 -0.54 -2.27 9.15
N TYR A 77 -0.78 -3.13 10.14
CA TYR A 77 0.08 -4.28 10.40
C TYR A 77 0.15 -5.23 9.20
N PHE A 78 -0.98 -5.51 8.55
CA PHE A 78 -1.02 -6.30 7.33
C PHE A 78 -0.18 -5.67 6.21
N GLY A 79 -0.24 -4.34 6.04
CA GLY A 79 0.61 -3.58 5.13
C GLY A 79 2.11 -3.78 5.42
N HIS A 80 2.52 -3.66 6.68
CA HIS A 80 3.91 -3.93 7.09
C HIS A 80 4.38 -5.35 6.77
N VAL A 81 3.55 -6.36 7.06
CA VAL A 81 3.87 -7.77 6.74
C VAL A 81 4.01 -7.96 5.23
N LYS A 82 3.18 -7.28 4.43
CA LYS A 82 3.23 -7.36 2.97
C LYS A 82 4.49 -6.73 2.39
N ILE A 83 5.00 -5.63 2.96
CA ILE A 83 6.29 -5.07 2.55
C ILE A 83 7.41 -6.11 2.68
N ASN A 84 7.50 -6.78 3.83
CA ASN A 84 8.53 -7.81 4.04
C ASN A 84 8.42 -8.96 3.04
N LYS A 85 7.20 -9.48 2.83
CA LYS A 85 6.96 -10.55 1.85
C LYS A 85 7.27 -10.12 0.42
N THR A 86 7.02 -8.86 0.08
CA THR A 86 7.43 -8.32 -1.23
C THR A 86 8.93 -8.32 -1.36
N PHE A 87 9.68 -7.88 -0.34
CA PHE A 87 11.14 -7.92 -0.38
C PHE A 87 11.70 -9.35 -0.49
N GLU A 88 11.09 -10.33 0.19
CA GLU A 88 11.44 -11.75 0.05
C GLU A 88 11.19 -12.27 -1.37
N ALA A 89 10.08 -11.89 -2.00
CA ALA A 89 9.79 -12.27 -3.39
C ALA A 89 10.69 -11.57 -4.40
N LEU A 90 11.26 -10.41 -4.06
CA LEU A 90 12.22 -9.69 -4.90
C LEU A 90 13.63 -10.31 -4.87
N ASP A 91 13.89 -11.32 -4.04
CA ASP A 91 15.15 -12.08 -4.02
C ASP A 91 15.50 -12.69 -5.38
N GLU A 92 14.48 -12.99 -6.19
CA GLU A 92 14.64 -13.61 -7.50
C GLU A 92 15.18 -12.63 -8.55
N ILE A 93 14.88 -11.33 -8.42
CA ILE A 93 15.23 -10.30 -9.43
C ILE A 93 16.19 -9.22 -8.94
N ILE A 94 16.46 -9.13 -7.64
CA ILE A 94 17.47 -8.22 -7.07
C ILE A 94 18.70 -9.03 -6.63
N PRO A 95 19.76 -9.10 -7.44
CA PRO A 95 20.96 -9.86 -7.11
C PRO A 95 21.77 -9.26 -5.95
N ASP A 96 21.72 -7.93 -5.79
CA ASP A 96 22.44 -7.23 -4.71
C ASP A 96 21.68 -7.31 -3.38
N LYS A 97 22.02 -8.32 -2.58
CA LYS A 97 21.41 -8.56 -1.26
C LYS A 97 21.69 -7.44 -0.26
N GLN A 98 22.87 -6.80 -0.32
CA GLN A 98 23.23 -5.76 0.64
C GLN A 98 22.43 -4.49 0.40
N LYS A 99 22.36 -4.05 -0.85
CA LYS A 99 21.60 -2.85 -1.21
C LYS A 99 20.10 -3.06 -1.05
N LYS A 100 19.59 -4.28 -1.29
CA LYS A 100 18.22 -4.65 -0.94
C LYS A 100 17.95 -4.54 0.57
N LEU A 101 18.86 -5.05 1.40
CA LEU A 101 18.75 -4.96 2.86
C LEU A 101 18.78 -3.50 3.34
N GLU A 102 19.62 -2.67 2.73
CA GLU A 102 19.67 -1.23 3.00
C GLU A 102 18.34 -0.55 2.65
N LEU A 103 17.73 -0.88 1.51
CA LEU A 103 16.41 -0.37 1.13
C LEU A 103 15.31 -0.83 2.09
N LEU A 104 15.33 -2.09 2.52
CA LEU A 104 14.39 -2.61 3.51
C LEU A 104 14.55 -1.88 4.86
N LYS A 105 15.79 -1.70 5.34
CA LYS A 105 16.09 -0.93 6.56
C LYS A 105 15.63 0.52 6.43
N THR A 106 15.89 1.16 5.29
CA THR A 106 15.45 2.52 5.01
C THR A 106 13.93 2.62 5.02
N SER A 107 13.23 1.65 4.41
CA SER A 107 11.76 1.58 4.43
C SER A 107 11.22 1.48 5.85
N HIS A 108 11.77 0.60 6.68
CA HIS A 108 11.36 0.47 8.08
C HIS A 108 11.70 1.70 8.91
N SER A 109 12.85 2.33 8.67
CA SER A 109 13.24 3.57 9.37
C SER A 109 12.31 4.73 9.01
N HIS A 110 11.89 4.83 7.75
CA HIS A 110 10.91 5.81 7.31
C HIS A 110 9.56 5.55 7.98
N LEU A 111 9.03 4.33 7.94
CA LEU A 111 7.73 4.01 8.56
C LEU A 111 7.71 4.28 10.07
N ASN A 112 8.85 4.09 10.75
CA ASN A 112 8.99 4.38 12.18
C ASN A 112 9.43 5.82 12.47
N ASN A 113 9.46 6.71 11.48
CA ASN A 113 9.92 8.08 11.67
C ASN A 113 8.94 8.84 12.60
N PRO A 114 9.39 9.35 13.76
CA PRO A 114 8.52 10.07 14.68
C PRO A 114 7.86 11.30 14.05
N SER A 115 8.45 11.90 13.00
CA SER A 115 7.86 13.03 12.29
C SER A 115 6.50 12.68 11.65
N PHE A 116 6.21 11.40 11.41
CA PHE A 116 4.91 10.99 10.87
C PHE A 116 3.77 11.12 11.87
N TRP A 117 4.07 11.09 13.17
CA TRP A 117 3.09 11.41 14.20
C TRP A 117 2.67 12.87 14.16
N VAL A 118 3.48 13.78 13.62
CA VAL A 118 3.09 15.18 13.41
C VAL A 118 1.90 15.28 12.45
N TYR A 119 1.89 14.49 11.37
CA TYR A 119 0.74 14.41 10.47
C TYR A 119 -0.50 13.83 11.16
N GLY A 120 -0.30 12.78 11.99
CA GLY A 120 -1.34 12.22 12.86
C GLY A 120 -1.95 13.26 13.79
N VAL A 121 -1.11 14.03 14.49
CA VAL A 121 -1.55 15.09 15.42
C VAL A 121 -2.27 16.21 14.67
N ALA A 122 -1.77 16.64 13.50
CA ALA A 122 -2.42 17.66 12.69
C ALA A 122 -3.80 17.19 12.19
N MET A 123 -3.91 15.93 11.75
CA MET A 123 -5.19 15.33 11.33
C MET A 123 -6.14 15.15 12.51
N ALA A 124 -5.64 14.78 13.69
CA ALA A 124 -6.41 14.70 14.93
C ALA A 124 -6.96 16.05 15.35
N ALA A 125 -6.13 17.10 15.32
CA ALA A 125 -6.55 18.46 15.63
C ALA A 125 -7.61 18.96 14.64
N LEU A 126 -7.43 18.69 13.34
CA LEU A 126 -8.39 19.07 12.30
C LEU A 126 -9.71 18.31 12.44
N GLY A 127 -9.65 17.00 12.62
CA GLY A 127 -10.83 16.16 12.85
C GLY A 127 -11.57 16.60 14.11
N TRP A 128 -10.85 16.80 15.21
CA TRP A 128 -11.45 17.32 16.44
C TRP A 128 -12.11 18.69 16.21
N TYR A 129 -11.44 19.63 15.55
CA TYR A 129 -12.01 20.95 15.25
C TYR A 129 -13.29 20.90 14.40
N VAL A 130 -13.37 20.00 13.42
CA VAL A 130 -14.54 19.87 12.54
C VAL A 130 -15.69 19.14 13.23
N PHE A 131 -15.41 18.06 13.95
CA PHE A 131 -16.44 17.16 14.45
C PHE A 131 -16.84 17.40 15.91
N PHE A 132 -15.98 17.99 16.74
CA PHE A 132 -16.33 18.27 18.13
C PHE A 132 -17.49 19.27 18.23
N PRO A 133 -17.46 20.45 17.57
CA PRO A 133 -18.57 21.40 17.64
C PRO A 133 -19.86 20.83 17.05
N ALA A 134 -19.72 20.01 16.00
CA ALA A 134 -20.82 19.28 15.37
C ALA A 134 -21.59 18.42 16.36
N TYR A 135 -20.84 17.58 17.06
CA TYR A 135 -21.37 16.54 17.91
C TYR A 135 -21.88 17.12 19.23
N TYR A 136 -21.18 18.13 19.76
CA TYR A 136 -21.60 18.88 20.93
C TYR A 136 -22.94 19.59 20.70
N ALA A 137 -23.09 20.29 19.58
CA ALA A 137 -24.32 21.01 19.25
C ALA A 137 -25.52 20.06 19.05
N ALA A 138 -25.30 18.85 18.54
CA ALA A 138 -26.36 17.90 18.21
C ALA A 138 -26.88 17.09 19.43
N HIS A 139 -26.01 16.76 20.40
CA HIS A 139 -26.34 15.74 21.39
C HIS A 139 -26.41 16.23 22.84
N GLN A 140 -25.79 17.37 23.18
CA GLN A 140 -25.80 17.98 24.53
C GLN A 140 -25.37 17.08 25.71
N SER A 141 -24.86 15.86 25.48
CA SER A 141 -24.33 14.99 26.54
C SER A 141 -22.81 15.18 26.66
N LEU A 142 -22.36 15.47 27.88
CA LEU A 142 -20.95 15.64 28.19
C LEU A 142 -20.14 14.35 27.92
N TRP A 143 -20.71 13.18 28.24
CA TRP A 143 -20.07 11.89 27.98
C TRP A 143 -19.86 11.65 26.49
N LEU A 144 -20.92 11.86 25.68
CA LEU A 144 -20.88 11.79 24.22
C LEU A 144 -19.78 12.71 23.65
N CYS A 145 -19.62 13.90 24.23
CA CYS A 145 -18.63 14.87 23.79
C CYS A 145 -17.20 14.49 24.16
N VAL A 146 -16.96 14.04 25.40
CA VAL A 146 -15.64 13.61 25.86
C VAL A 146 -15.20 12.35 25.12
N TRP A 147 -16.08 11.35 25.06
CA TRP A 147 -15.78 10.10 24.39
C TRP A 147 -15.60 10.29 22.88
N GLY A 148 -16.51 11.04 22.23
CA GLY A 148 -16.40 11.39 20.82
C GLY A 148 -15.09 12.14 20.51
N SER A 149 -14.69 13.09 21.36
CA SER A 149 -13.42 13.82 21.21
C SER A 149 -12.21 12.91 21.19
N LEU A 150 -12.11 12.02 22.18
CA LEU A 150 -11.01 11.07 22.29
C LEU A 150 -10.97 10.15 21.07
N LEU A 151 -12.13 9.77 20.56
CA LEU A 151 -12.26 8.95 19.38
C LEU A 151 -11.76 9.66 18.12
N PHE A 152 -12.09 10.94 17.95
CA PHE A 152 -11.55 11.76 16.86
C PHE A 152 -10.04 11.95 16.96
N VAL A 153 -9.49 12.07 18.17
CA VAL A 153 -8.04 12.10 18.36
C VAL A 153 -7.43 10.78 17.89
N ILE A 154 -7.97 9.63 18.30
CA ILE A 154 -7.51 8.31 17.85
C ILE A 154 -7.63 8.19 16.33
N PHE A 155 -8.74 8.61 15.73
CA PHE A 155 -8.94 8.58 14.28
C PHE A 155 -7.90 9.41 13.54
N GLY A 156 -7.65 10.63 13.99
CA GLY A 156 -6.67 11.49 13.33
C GLY A 156 -5.25 10.96 13.48
N LEU A 157 -4.89 10.43 14.66
CA LEU A 157 -3.59 9.81 14.88
C LEU A 157 -3.38 8.59 13.97
N VAL A 158 -4.32 7.64 13.98
CA VAL A 158 -4.23 6.42 13.17
C VAL A 158 -4.36 6.72 11.68
N GLY A 159 -5.26 7.63 11.30
CA GLY A 159 -5.46 8.05 9.91
C GLY A 159 -4.28 8.81 9.35
N GLY A 160 -3.70 9.75 10.11
CA GLY A 160 -2.50 10.47 9.68
C GLY A 160 -1.26 9.58 9.63
N TYR A 161 -1.10 8.64 10.58
CA TYR A 161 -0.06 7.62 10.48
C TYR A 161 -0.27 6.74 9.24
N GLY A 162 -1.50 6.29 8.97
CA GLY A 162 -1.83 5.51 7.78
C GLY A 162 -1.57 6.25 6.47
N ALA A 163 -1.89 7.55 6.40
CA ALA A 163 -1.55 8.40 5.27
C ALA A 163 -0.02 8.49 5.07
N ALA A 164 0.75 8.63 6.16
CA ALA A 164 2.20 8.62 6.09
C ALA A 164 2.77 7.25 5.64
N CYS A 165 2.15 6.14 6.02
CA CYS A 165 2.48 4.82 5.49
C CYS A 165 2.26 4.73 3.98
N VAL A 166 1.13 5.26 3.48
CA VAL A 166 0.83 5.33 2.04
C VAL A 166 1.88 6.15 1.29
N VAL A 167 2.28 7.30 1.84
CA VAL A 167 3.33 8.13 1.25
C VAL A 167 4.69 7.42 1.26
N SER A 168 5.03 6.77 2.37
CA SER A 168 6.28 6.02 2.51
C SER A 168 6.37 4.86 1.51
N PHE A 169 5.24 4.21 1.25
CA PHE A 169 5.16 3.16 0.25
C PHE A 169 5.48 3.68 -1.15
N TYR A 170 5.02 4.87 -1.53
CA TYR A 170 5.42 5.45 -2.82
C TYR A 170 6.92 5.68 -2.90
N GLY A 171 7.49 6.30 -1.85
CA GLY A 171 8.92 6.53 -1.79
C GLY A 171 9.70 5.22 -1.88
N LEU A 172 9.15 4.12 -1.35
CA LEU A 172 9.75 2.79 -1.47
C LEU A 172 9.71 2.27 -2.91
N VAL A 173 8.55 2.27 -3.55
CA VAL A 173 8.40 1.79 -4.94
C VAL A 173 9.27 2.63 -5.87
N ASP A 174 9.24 3.96 -5.73
CA ASP A 174 10.08 4.88 -6.48
C ASP A 174 11.57 4.56 -6.34
N LYS A 175 12.06 4.44 -5.10
CA LYS A 175 13.46 4.08 -4.82
C LYS A 175 13.83 2.73 -5.41
N LEU A 176 12.95 1.73 -5.32
CA LEU A 176 13.20 0.41 -5.88
C LEU A 176 13.37 0.49 -7.40
N LEU A 177 12.41 1.10 -8.10
CA LEU A 177 12.41 1.20 -9.57
C LEU A 177 13.62 2.01 -10.08
N HIS A 178 14.01 3.08 -9.39
CA HIS A 178 15.13 3.93 -9.80
C HIS A 178 16.51 3.46 -9.34
N ALA A 179 16.61 2.53 -8.37
CA ALA A 179 17.90 2.05 -7.86
C ALA A 179 18.72 1.23 -8.88
N LYS A 180 18.15 0.92 -10.06
CA LYS A 180 18.74 0.08 -11.13
C LYS A 180 19.27 -1.26 -10.59
N LEU A 181 18.55 -1.81 -9.62
CA LEU A 181 18.89 -3.05 -8.95
C LEU A 181 18.28 -4.27 -9.62
N PHE A 182 17.22 -4.07 -10.38
CA PHE A 182 16.48 -5.15 -11.00
C PHE A 182 17.27 -5.74 -12.17
N LYS A 183 17.30 -7.06 -12.20
CA LYS A 183 17.64 -7.84 -13.38
C LYS A 183 16.35 -8.50 -13.88
N PRO A 184 15.57 -7.83 -14.75
CA PRO A 184 14.31 -8.37 -15.24
C PRO A 184 14.56 -9.69 -15.97
N ASP A 185 13.75 -10.70 -15.67
CA ASP A 185 13.79 -11.98 -16.37
C ASP A 185 12.62 -12.10 -17.36
N PRO A 186 12.85 -12.00 -18.68
CA PRO A 186 11.77 -12.13 -19.67
C PRO A 186 11.09 -13.52 -19.65
N TYR A 187 11.73 -14.53 -19.06
CA TYR A 187 11.21 -15.89 -18.96
C TYR A 187 10.54 -16.17 -17.60
N HIS A 188 10.42 -15.15 -16.77
CA HIS A 188 9.82 -15.29 -15.46
C HIS A 188 8.36 -15.78 -15.56
N PRO A 189 7.94 -16.77 -14.74
CA PRO A 189 6.61 -17.39 -14.84
C PRO A 189 5.44 -16.44 -14.54
N ASP A 190 5.72 -15.24 -14.00
CA ASP A 190 4.70 -14.24 -13.71
C ASP A 190 4.25 -13.44 -14.94
N LEU A 191 4.95 -13.51 -16.07
CA LEU A 191 4.71 -12.69 -17.27
C LEU A 191 4.91 -11.17 -17.08
N PHE A 192 5.44 -10.75 -15.93
CA PHE A 192 5.74 -9.36 -15.57
C PHE A 192 7.24 -9.17 -15.29
N MET A 193 8.10 -10.08 -15.78
CA MET A 193 9.54 -10.06 -15.56
C MET A 193 9.97 -10.07 -14.08
N GLY A 194 9.14 -10.64 -13.20
CA GLY A 194 9.36 -10.67 -11.75
C GLY A 194 8.84 -9.44 -11.00
N PHE A 195 8.21 -8.46 -11.68
CA PHE A 195 7.69 -7.25 -11.04
C PHE A 195 6.32 -7.44 -10.34
N ARG A 196 5.71 -8.63 -10.42
CA ARG A 196 4.41 -8.92 -9.76
C ARG A 196 4.38 -8.63 -8.25
N PRO A 197 5.44 -8.86 -7.46
CA PRO A 197 5.45 -8.52 -6.03
C PRO A 197 5.29 -7.02 -5.76
N LEU A 198 5.83 -6.15 -6.61
CA LEU A 198 5.63 -4.69 -6.51
C LEU A 198 4.18 -4.31 -6.83
N GLY A 199 3.62 -4.91 -7.89
CA GLY A 199 2.22 -4.70 -8.26
C GLY A 199 1.24 -5.13 -7.16
N THR A 200 1.52 -6.29 -6.54
CA THR A 200 0.75 -6.78 -5.39
C THR A 200 0.85 -5.83 -4.20
N LEU A 201 2.03 -5.26 -3.95
CA LEU A 201 2.23 -4.31 -2.87
C LEU A 201 1.49 -2.99 -3.13
N ALA A 202 1.46 -2.53 -4.39
CA ALA A 202 0.68 -1.36 -4.81
C ALA A 202 -0.82 -1.54 -4.56
N VAL A 203 -1.36 -2.73 -4.85
CA VAL A 203 -2.77 -3.06 -4.57
C VAL A 203 -3.04 -3.07 -3.06
N VAL A 204 -2.15 -3.63 -2.25
CA VAL A 204 -2.27 -3.60 -0.79
C VAL A 204 -2.24 -2.18 -0.26
N ASN A 205 -1.35 -1.34 -0.79
CA ASN A 205 -1.29 0.08 -0.41
C ASN A 205 -2.59 0.83 -0.76
N ALA A 206 -3.14 0.57 -1.95
CA ALA A 206 -4.43 1.12 -2.35
C ALA A 206 -5.56 0.63 -1.44
N LEU A 207 -5.57 -0.64 -1.02
CA LEU A 207 -6.52 -1.17 -0.04
C LEU A 207 -6.39 -0.41 1.30
N VAL A 208 -5.15 -0.22 1.78
CA VAL A 208 -4.87 0.49 3.03
C VAL A 208 -5.41 1.92 2.98
N ALA A 209 -5.10 2.65 1.90
CA ALA A 209 -5.62 3.99 1.65
C ALA A 209 -7.16 4.01 1.56
N SER A 210 -7.75 3.07 0.80
CA SER A 210 -9.18 3.01 0.54
C SER A 210 -10.02 2.77 1.80
N SER A 211 -9.47 2.13 2.83
CA SER A 211 -10.20 1.94 4.10
C SER A 211 -10.66 3.24 4.74
N GLY A 212 -9.93 4.35 4.53
CA GLY A 212 -10.30 5.66 5.05
C GLY A 212 -11.66 6.15 4.52
N SER A 213 -12.16 5.57 3.43
CA SER A 213 -13.51 5.88 2.92
C SER A 213 -14.64 5.40 3.83
N LEU A 214 -14.38 4.52 4.81
CA LEU A 214 -15.34 4.21 5.88
C LEU A 214 -15.69 5.44 6.73
N LEU A 215 -14.85 6.48 6.70
CA LEU A 215 -15.13 7.76 7.36
C LEU A 215 -16.05 8.67 6.54
N PHE A 216 -16.28 8.39 5.25
CA PHE A 216 -17.04 9.29 4.37
C PHE A 216 -18.44 9.59 4.88
N PRO A 217 -19.20 8.62 5.42
CA PRO A 217 -20.53 8.93 5.92
C PRO A 217 -20.53 9.90 7.08
N LEU A 218 -19.55 9.77 7.97
CA LEU A 218 -19.36 10.72 9.07
C LEU A 218 -19.02 12.12 8.55
N ILE A 219 -18.15 12.22 7.53
CA ILE A 219 -17.81 13.49 6.86
C ILE A 219 -19.03 14.12 6.17
N LEU A 220 -19.94 13.29 5.67
CA LEU A 220 -21.15 13.74 4.98
C LEU A 220 -22.24 14.17 5.97
N GLU A 221 -22.38 13.47 7.09
CA GLU A 221 -23.26 13.84 8.21
C GLU A 221 -22.87 15.19 8.82
N SER A 222 -21.57 15.49 8.94
CA SER A 222 -21.13 16.79 9.44
C SER A 222 -21.45 17.97 8.50
N ARG A 223 -21.91 17.72 7.27
CA ARG A 223 -22.35 18.79 6.34
C ARG A 223 -23.75 19.34 6.66
N GLU A 224 -24.53 18.63 7.47
CA GLU A 224 -25.85 19.12 7.91
C GLU A 224 -25.74 20.23 8.94
N LEU A 225 -24.54 20.50 9.45
CA LEU A 225 -24.25 21.55 10.42
C LEU A 225 -24.24 22.95 9.79
N PRO A 226 -24.56 24.00 10.56
CA PRO A 226 -24.58 25.37 10.07
C PRO A 226 -23.20 25.92 9.65
N GLY A 227 -23.21 26.68 8.55
CA GLY A 227 -22.22 27.69 8.14
C GLY A 227 -20.75 27.25 8.07
N ILE A 228 -19.99 27.53 9.13
CA ILE A 228 -18.52 27.56 9.13
C ILE A 228 -17.87 26.17 9.08
N PHE A 229 -18.61 25.11 9.42
CA PHE A 229 -18.07 23.74 9.48
C PHE A 229 -18.25 22.94 8.17
N LYS A 230 -19.05 23.45 7.22
CA LYS A 230 -19.31 22.75 5.95
C LYS A 230 -18.07 22.69 5.05
N LEU A 231 -17.38 23.82 4.88
CA LEU A 231 -16.24 23.94 3.96
C LEU A 231 -15.08 23.00 4.33
N PRO A 232 -14.63 22.91 5.59
CA PRO A 232 -13.60 21.95 6.00
C PRO A 232 -14.00 20.49 5.73
N GLY A 233 -15.27 20.12 5.91
CA GLY A 233 -15.76 18.76 5.63
C GLY A 233 -15.67 18.39 4.14
N TYR A 234 -16.02 19.30 3.23
CA TYR A 234 -15.82 19.09 1.79
C TYR A 234 -14.34 19.00 1.42
N ALA A 235 -13.51 19.88 1.97
CA ALA A 235 -12.07 19.86 1.72
C ALA A 235 -11.45 18.53 2.16
N MET A 236 -11.83 18.02 3.34
CA MET A 236 -11.35 16.73 3.85
C MET A 236 -11.83 15.55 2.99
N PHE A 237 -13.10 15.56 2.55
CA PHE A 237 -13.62 14.55 1.64
C PHE A 237 -12.83 14.49 0.31
N ILE A 238 -12.64 15.66 -0.32
CA ILE A 238 -11.90 15.77 -1.59
C ILE A 238 -10.44 15.34 -1.39
N ALA A 239 -9.80 15.77 -0.31
CA ALA A 239 -8.42 15.41 0.00
C ALA A 239 -8.25 13.89 0.15
N ILE A 240 -9.13 13.22 0.92
CA ILE A 240 -9.05 11.77 1.09
C ILE A 240 -9.32 11.05 -0.24
N ALA A 241 -10.31 11.50 -1.02
CA ALA A 241 -10.60 10.91 -2.33
C ALA A 241 -9.40 11.03 -3.29
N ILE A 242 -8.73 12.18 -3.32
CA ILE A 242 -7.50 12.39 -4.12
C ILE A 242 -6.37 11.49 -3.61
N ILE A 243 -6.15 11.40 -2.30
CA ILE A 243 -5.12 10.52 -1.72
C ILE A 243 -5.37 9.08 -2.12
N ILE A 244 -6.61 8.58 -2.04
CA ILE A 244 -6.97 7.21 -2.44
C ILE A 244 -6.72 7.02 -3.95
N ALA A 245 -7.12 7.97 -4.78
CA ALA A 245 -6.94 7.88 -6.23
C ALA A 245 -5.46 7.87 -6.61
N LEU A 246 -4.66 8.76 -6.03
CA LEU A 246 -3.21 8.78 -6.23
C LEU A 246 -2.58 7.49 -5.67
N ALA A 247 -3.03 6.98 -4.51
CA ALA A 247 -2.50 5.76 -3.85
C ALA A 247 -2.51 4.57 -4.79
N PHE A 248 -3.48 4.61 -5.71
CA PHE A 248 -3.70 3.64 -6.73
C PHE A 248 -2.97 3.95 -8.04
N ILE A 249 -3.16 5.13 -8.61
CA ILE A 249 -2.74 5.45 -9.99
C ILE A 249 -1.21 5.52 -10.11
N VAL A 250 -0.55 6.20 -9.17
CA VAL A 250 0.88 6.53 -9.28
C VAL A 250 1.80 5.30 -9.33
N PRO A 251 1.73 4.34 -8.38
CA PRO A 251 2.63 3.18 -8.38
C PRO A 251 2.41 2.31 -9.62
N ILE A 252 1.17 2.25 -10.10
CA ILE A 252 0.78 1.42 -11.24
C ILE A 252 1.36 1.96 -12.53
N ILE A 253 1.30 3.27 -12.72
CA ILE A 253 1.94 3.93 -13.85
C ILE A 253 3.45 3.70 -13.77
N TRP A 254 4.09 3.95 -12.63
CA TRP A 254 5.53 3.75 -12.49
C TRP A 254 5.98 2.31 -12.75
N ILE A 255 5.27 1.32 -12.21
CA ILE A 255 5.58 -0.10 -12.45
C ILE A 255 5.36 -0.44 -13.93
N ARG A 256 4.26 0.04 -14.53
CA ARG A 256 3.97 -0.17 -15.95
C ARG A 256 5.07 0.42 -16.82
N ASP A 257 5.40 1.69 -16.64
CA ASP A 257 6.41 2.39 -17.43
C ASP A 257 7.75 1.66 -17.33
N HIS A 258 8.12 1.21 -16.12
CA HIS A 258 9.34 0.44 -15.93
C HIS A 258 9.32 -0.93 -16.64
N ILE A 259 8.19 -1.65 -16.62
CA ILE A 259 8.04 -2.91 -17.38
C ILE A 259 8.12 -2.62 -18.88
N GLU A 260 7.48 -1.56 -19.36
CA GLU A 260 7.44 -1.17 -20.77
C GLU A 260 8.84 -0.79 -21.28
N GLU A 261 9.58 0.01 -20.51
CA GLU A 261 10.98 0.37 -20.80
C GLU A 261 11.89 -0.86 -20.86
N ASN A 262 11.80 -1.77 -19.87
CA ASN A 262 12.61 -2.98 -19.85
C ASN A 262 12.22 -3.94 -21.00
N LYS A 263 10.93 -4.07 -21.31
CA LYS A 263 10.44 -4.87 -22.46
C LYS A 263 11.01 -4.31 -23.77
N PHE A 264 10.94 -2.99 -23.97
CA PHE A 264 11.48 -2.35 -25.16
C PHE A 264 13.00 -2.51 -25.27
N ARG A 265 13.73 -2.36 -24.16
CA ARG A 265 15.18 -2.59 -24.12
C ARG A 265 15.53 -4.02 -24.52
N LEU A 266 14.87 -5.01 -23.93
CA LEU A 266 15.10 -6.43 -24.24
C LEU A 266 14.75 -6.77 -25.69
N LEU A 267 13.63 -6.26 -26.22
CA LEU A 267 13.27 -6.44 -27.63
C LEU A 267 14.34 -5.86 -28.58
N LYS A 268 14.89 -4.69 -28.25
CA LYS A 268 15.93 -4.04 -29.06
C LYS A 268 17.27 -4.79 -28.97
N GLU A 269 17.64 -5.28 -27.80
CA GLU A 269 18.82 -6.13 -27.59
C GLU A 269 18.68 -7.45 -28.38
N HIS A 270 17.53 -8.10 -28.27
CA HIS A 270 17.23 -9.32 -29.04
C HIS A 270 17.18 -9.06 -30.54
N GLU A 271 16.67 -7.92 -31.03
CA GLU A 271 16.67 -7.60 -32.46
C GLU A 271 18.09 -7.39 -32.99
N ALA A 272 18.95 -6.72 -32.22
CA ALA A 272 20.35 -6.53 -32.57
C ALA A 272 21.10 -7.88 -32.60
N GLU A 273 20.89 -8.73 -31.59
CA GLU A 273 21.45 -10.08 -31.54
C GLU A 273 20.92 -10.96 -32.68
N TYR A 274 19.62 -10.88 -32.98
CA TYR A 274 18.97 -11.60 -34.07
C TYR A 274 19.61 -11.21 -35.42
N LYS A 275 19.77 -9.91 -35.70
CA LYS A 275 20.43 -9.44 -36.92
C LYS A 275 21.87 -9.92 -37.02
N GLY A 276 22.62 -9.92 -35.91
CA GLY A 276 23.97 -10.45 -35.85
C GLY A 276 24.03 -11.95 -36.15
N ARG A 277 23.24 -12.75 -35.42
CA ARG A 277 23.15 -14.20 -35.61
C ARG A 277 22.66 -14.56 -37.01
N LEU A 278 21.70 -13.82 -37.58
CA LEU A 278 21.21 -14.02 -38.94
C LEU A 278 22.27 -13.71 -40.00
N ALA A 279 23.08 -12.66 -39.81
CA ALA A 279 24.18 -12.33 -40.70
C ALA A 279 25.28 -13.41 -40.71
N ASP A 280 25.55 -14.03 -39.56
CA ASP A 280 26.49 -15.15 -39.45
C ASP A 280 25.88 -16.46 -39.97
N TYR A 281 24.58 -16.64 -39.82
CA TYR A 281 23.81 -17.75 -40.36
C TYR A 281 23.82 -17.78 -41.90
N MET A 282 23.68 -16.63 -42.56
CA MET A 282 23.75 -16.51 -44.03
C MET A 282 25.12 -16.93 -44.61
N LYS A 283 26.14 -17.14 -43.76
CA LYS A 283 27.48 -17.58 -44.16
C LYS A 283 27.70 -19.10 -43.98
N ARG A 284 26.75 -19.87 -43.43
CA ARG A 284 26.91 -21.32 -43.13
C ARG A 284 26.03 -22.23 -44.03
N PRO A 285 26.48 -23.46 -44.38
CA PRO A 285 25.70 -24.41 -45.19
C PRO A 285 24.54 -25.09 -44.43
N ALA A 286 23.57 -25.60 -45.20
CA ALA A 286 22.11 -25.55 -44.92
C ALA A 286 21.40 -26.44 -43.87
N PRO A 287 21.90 -27.54 -43.27
CA PRO A 287 21.01 -28.41 -42.46
C PRO A 287 20.65 -27.90 -41.05
N GLU A 288 21.59 -27.26 -40.33
CA GLU A 288 21.37 -26.77 -38.94
C GLU A 288 20.51 -25.50 -38.85
N SER A 289 19.91 -25.12 -39.97
CA SER A 289 19.50 -23.75 -40.24
C SER A 289 18.04 -23.50 -39.79
N LYS A 290 17.16 -24.48 -39.98
CA LYS A 290 15.75 -24.39 -39.59
C LYS A 290 15.53 -24.31 -38.07
N ASP A 291 16.31 -25.06 -37.30
CA ASP A 291 16.15 -25.16 -35.83
C ASP A 291 16.53 -23.84 -35.14
N LEU A 292 17.57 -23.17 -35.62
CA LEU A 292 17.97 -21.86 -35.07
C LEU A 292 16.91 -20.78 -35.35
N LEU A 293 16.31 -20.77 -36.55
CA LEU A 293 15.27 -19.80 -36.88
C LEU A 293 14.02 -20.01 -36.03
N GLN A 294 13.62 -21.27 -35.81
CA GLN A 294 12.49 -21.61 -34.94
C GLN A 294 12.74 -21.20 -33.49
N LEU A 295 13.96 -21.44 -32.98
CA LEU A 295 14.34 -21.05 -31.62
C LEU A 295 14.28 -19.54 -31.42
N LEU A 296 14.81 -18.76 -32.38
CA LEU A 296 14.76 -17.30 -32.33
C LEU A 296 13.33 -16.74 -32.45
N GLN A 297 12.47 -17.36 -33.25
CA GLN A 297 11.05 -17.00 -33.33
C GLN A 297 10.31 -17.31 -32.01
N ALA A 298 10.63 -18.43 -31.36
CA ALA A 298 10.05 -18.79 -30.07
C ALA A 298 10.49 -17.83 -28.95
N GLU A 299 11.75 -17.40 -28.92
CA GLU A 299 12.23 -16.39 -27.97
C GLU A 299 11.52 -15.04 -28.16
N ARG A 300 11.36 -14.60 -29.41
CA ARG A 300 10.63 -13.37 -29.71
C ARG A 300 9.16 -13.45 -29.30
N ALA A 301 8.49 -14.57 -29.60
CA ALA A 301 7.09 -14.77 -29.21
C ALA A 301 6.92 -14.65 -27.68
N LYS A 302 7.85 -15.19 -26.89
CA LYS A 302 7.84 -15.04 -25.43
C LYS A 302 8.02 -13.59 -24.95
N LEU A 303 8.85 -12.79 -25.61
CA LEU A 303 8.96 -11.37 -25.28
C LEU A 303 7.67 -10.62 -25.59
N GLU A 304 6.96 -11.00 -26.64
CA GLU A 304 5.66 -10.43 -26.99
C GLU A 304 4.58 -10.80 -25.95
N GLU A 305 4.67 -11.99 -25.35
CA GLU A 305 3.79 -12.47 -24.26
C GLU A 305 3.93 -11.70 -22.93
N ILE A 306 5.02 -10.96 -22.71
CA ILE A 306 5.21 -10.13 -21.52
C ILE A 306 4.05 -9.13 -21.41
N ARG A 307 3.33 -9.18 -20.28
CA ARG A 307 2.16 -8.34 -20.02
C ARG A 307 2.56 -7.04 -19.34
N LEU A 308 1.85 -5.97 -19.68
CA LEU A 308 1.94 -4.70 -18.95
C LEU A 308 1.04 -4.74 -17.72
N PHE A 309 1.37 -3.96 -16.69
CA PHE A 309 0.52 -3.80 -15.53
C PHE A 309 -0.65 -2.84 -15.85
N PRO A 310 -1.87 -2.96 -15.28
CA PRO A 310 -2.38 -3.97 -14.36
C PRO A 310 -3.24 -5.04 -15.05
N PHE A 311 -2.72 -5.81 -16.03
CA PHE A 311 -3.55 -6.75 -16.79
C PHE A 311 -4.02 -8.03 -16.04
N GLU A 312 -3.72 -8.17 -14.74
CA GLU A 312 -4.31 -9.25 -13.93
C GLU A 312 -5.76 -8.94 -13.55
N THR A 313 -6.71 -9.76 -14.02
CA THR A 313 -8.14 -9.61 -13.70
C THR A 313 -8.40 -9.58 -12.20
N LYS A 314 -7.65 -10.36 -11.41
CA LYS A 314 -7.73 -10.34 -9.94
C LYS A 314 -7.30 -8.99 -9.35
N MET A 315 -6.28 -8.35 -9.90
CA MET A 315 -5.87 -7.02 -9.45
C MET A 315 -6.91 -6.00 -9.87
N ILE A 316 -7.38 -6.02 -11.12
CA ILE A 316 -8.44 -5.12 -11.60
C ILE A 316 -9.71 -5.22 -10.74
N THR A 317 -10.14 -6.41 -10.32
CA THR A 317 -11.32 -6.57 -9.46
C THR A 317 -11.07 -6.08 -8.04
N GLN A 318 -9.88 -6.30 -7.46
CA GLN A 318 -9.51 -5.74 -6.16
C GLN A 318 -9.47 -4.21 -6.20
N VAL A 319 -8.93 -3.66 -7.27
CA VAL A 319 -8.89 -2.23 -7.55
C VAL A 319 -10.27 -1.65 -7.70
N ALA A 320 -11.08 -2.24 -8.57
CA ALA A 320 -12.45 -1.80 -8.80
C ALA A 320 -13.23 -1.86 -7.48
N GLY A 321 -13.05 -2.93 -6.69
CA GLY A 321 -13.64 -3.03 -5.35
C GLY A 321 -13.20 -1.89 -4.42
N SER A 322 -11.90 -1.60 -4.33
CA SER A 322 -11.36 -0.53 -3.50
C SER A 322 -11.80 0.87 -3.94
N LEU A 323 -11.91 1.12 -5.24
CA LEU A 323 -12.39 2.40 -5.79
C LEU A 323 -13.91 2.54 -5.70
N LEU A 324 -14.65 1.45 -5.85
CA LEU A 324 -16.12 1.43 -5.77
C LEU A 324 -16.62 1.53 -4.32
N LEU A 325 -15.84 1.04 -3.34
CA LEU A 325 -16.23 1.06 -1.93
C LEU A 325 -16.66 2.47 -1.43
N PRO A 326 -15.91 3.56 -1.71
CA PRO A 326 -16.37 4.92 -1.47
C PRO A 326 -17.75 5.26 -2.07
N PHE A 327 -18.00 4.84 -3.32
CA PHE A 327 -19.26 5.12 -4.02
C PHE A 327 -20.42 4.28 -3.50
N ILE A 328 -20.17 3.01 -3.17
CA ILE A 328 -21.14 2.12 -2.54
C ILE A 328 -21.57 2.70 -1.19
N ILE A 329 -20.61 3.14 -0.39
CA ILE A 329 -20.87 3.79 0.90
C ILE A 329 -21.69 5.06 0.72
N LEU A 330 -21.32 5.92 -0.23
CA LEU A 330 -22.07 7.14 -0.55
C LEU A 330 -23.50 6.82 -0.98
N TYR A 331 -23.70 5.82 -1.84
CA TYR A 331 -25.00 5.38 -2.31
C TYR A 331 -25.88 4.85 -1.18
N LEU A 332 -25.32 4.00 -0.30
CA LEU A 332 -26.03 3.49 0.88
C LEU A 332 -26.46 4.64 1.79
N GLN A 333 -25.59 5.62 2.02
CA GLN A 333 -25.93 6.77 2.83
C GLN A 333 -27.07 7.61 2.23
N ILE A 334 -27.09 7.81 0.91
CA ILE A 334 -28.18 8.55 0.24
C ILE A 334 -29.51 7.78 0.35
N LYS A 335 -29.46 6.45 0.23
CA LYS A 335 -30.66 5.60 0.21
C LYS A 335 -31.29 5.37 1.59
N TYR A 336 -30.48 5.32 2.64
CA TYR A 336 -30.90 4.99 4.02
C TYR A 336 -30.84 6.19 4.98
N LYS A 337 -30.65 7.40 4.44
CA LYS A 337 -31.01 8.65 5.13
C LYS A 337 -32.52 8.76 5.21
#